data_AF-A0A419EI69-F1
#
_entry.id   AF-A0A419EI69-F1
#
_cell.length_a   1.000
_cell.length_b   1.000
_cell.length_c   1.000
_cell.angle_alpha   90.00
_cell.angle_beta   90.00
_cell.angle_gamma   90.00
#
_symmetry.space_group_name_H-M   'P 1'
#
loop_
_entity.id
_entity.type
_entity.pdbx_description
1 polymer ?
#
loop_
_entity_poly.entity_id
_entity_poly.type
_entity_poly.pdbx_seq_one_letter_code
_entity_poly.pdbx_strand_id
1 'polypeptide(L)'
;MDFSAFSQRRMADEQGLGRMQTEQFYFRVKKLSDEFSSLIKNTYYVQSLFMSGESIWPDQCEYAAAIIQGVSKQLKMTIQVFKKKDNLPLSVVSTRQGLIVKMAYLDNQVSTLLILVAELRASYKSKPIQLSSRQNDISRKLNDILANADELIRVTDKYLAQVLLSDFPSQILN
;
A
#
# COMPACT_ATOMS: atom_id res chain seq x y z
N MET A 1 12.30 -1.12 53.49
CA MET A 1 12.67 -0.92 52.07
C MET A 1 11.39 -0.77 51.30
N ASP A 2 11.15 0.41 50.76
CA ASP A 2 9.90 0.78 50.10
C ASP A 2 9.94 0.35 48.63
N PHE A 3 9.17 -0.68 48.28
CA PHE A 3 9.10 -1.23 46.92
C PHE A 3 8.16 -0.42 45.99
N SER A 4 7.52 0.64 46.50
CA SER A 4 6.61 1.47 45.70
C SER A 4 7.36 2.33 44.67
N ALA A 5 8.58 2.78 44.98
CA ALA A 5 9.40 3.59 44.09
C ALA A 5 9.95 2.83 42.87
N PHE A 6 10.10 1.50 42.96
CA PHE A 6 10.57 0.65 41.85
C PHE A 6 9.44 0.28 40.88
N SER A 7 8.20 0.21 41.38
CA SER A 7 7.00 0.00 40.55
C SER A 7 6.63 1.25 39.74
N GLN A 8 6.74 2.44 40.35
CA GLN A 8 6.43 3.71 39.67
C GLN A 8 7.46 4.11 38.60
N ARG A 9 8.74 3.72 38.74
CA ARG A 9 9.75 3.95 37.70
C ARG A 9 9.59 3.04 36.48
N ARG A 10 9.13 1.80 36.65
CA ARG A 10 8.82 0.92 35.50
C ARG A 10 7.62 1.40 34.69
N MET A 11 6.67 2.09 35.29
CA MET A 11 5.53 2.67 34.56
C MET A 11 5.86 3.99 33.85
N ALA A 12 6.93 4.68 34.24
CA ALA A 12 7.41 5.88 33.55
C ALA A 12 8.32 5.54 32.36
N ASP A 13 9.11 4.47 32.45
CA ASP A 13 10.01 4.06 31.37
C ASP A 13 9.30 3.26 30.25
N GLU A 14 8.10 2.72 30.49
CA GLU A 14 7.25 2.18 29.41
C GLU A 14 6.53 3.27 28.59
N GLN A 15 6.63 4.55 28.99
CA GLN A 15 6.16 5.69 28.18
C GLN A 15 7.25 6.26 27.25
N GLY A 16 8.44 5.65 27.24
CA GLY A 16 9.63 6.14 26.55
C GLY A 16 9.90 5.58 25.15
N LEU A 17 8.98 4.81 24.54
CA LEU A 17 9.02 4.60 23.09
C LEU A 17 8.43 5.84 22.43
N GLY A 18 9.28 6.87 22.25
CA GLY A 18 8.89 8.17 21.74
C GLY A 18 8.02 8.07 20.49
N ARG A 19 6.81 8.64 20.58
CA ARG A 19 5.92 8.80 19.41
C ARG A 19 6.66 9.48 18.28
N MET A 20 6.44 9.01 17.06
CA MET A 20 6.96 9.69 15.87
C MET A 20 6.40 11.10 15.83
N GLN A 21 7.28 12.08 15.60
CA GLN A 21 6.85 13.45 15.37
C GLN A 21 6.01 13.55 14.09
N THR A 22 5.03 14.45 14.05
CA THR A 22 4.12 14.61 12.91
C THR A 22 4.85 14.85 11.60
N GLU A 23 5.90 15.68 11.62
CA GLU A 23 6.72 15.96 10.45
C GLU A 23 7.46 14.70 9.95
N GLN A 24 8.06 13.92 10.85
CA GLN A 24 8.70 12.64 10.52
C GLN A 24 7.70 11.63 9.93
N PHE A 25 6.50 11.58 10.52
CA PHE A 25 5.40 10.76 10.02
C PHE A 25 4.99 11.19 8.61
N TYR A 26 4.81 12.50 8.40
CA TYR A 26 4.46 13.07 7.10
C TYR A 26 5.48 12.67 6.03
N PHE A 27 6.77 12.94 6.24
CA PHE A 27 7.81 12.62 5.26
C PHE A 27 7.90 11.12 4.99
N ARG A 28 7.76 10.29 6.02
CA ARG A 28 7.79 8.83 5.88
C ARG A 28 6.63 8.33 5.02
N VAL A 29 5.41 8.75 5.31
CA VAL A 29 4.23 8.31 4.55
C VAL A 29 4.25 8.92 3.15
N LYS A 30 4.71 10.16 2.99
CA LYS A 30 4.82 10.80 1.68
C LYS A 30 5.79 10.04 0.78
N LYS A 31 6.98 9.71 1.28
CA LYS A 31 7.95 8.85 0.57
C LYS A 31 7.33 7.52 0.15
N LEU A 32 6.60 6.85 1.06
CA LEU A 32 5.94 5.58 0.74
C LEU A 32 4.82 5.73 -0.30
N SER A 33 4.10 6.86 -0.28
CA SER A 33 3.07 7.21 -1.27
C SER A 33 3.66 7.48 -2.65
N ASP A 34 4.81 8.16 -2.71
CA ASP A 34 5.51 8.47 -3.97
C ASP A 34 6.12 7.18 -4.58
N GLU A 35 6.72 6.32 -3.75
CA GLU A 35 7.18 4.98 -4.16
C GLU A 35 6.02 4.12 -4.67
N PHE A 36 4.88 4.13 -3.98
CA PHE A 36 3.67 3.44 -4.42
C PHE A 36 3.17 3.97 -5.76
N SER A 37 3.10 5.30 -5.92
CA SER A 37 2.72 5.95 -7.17
C SER A 37 3.64 5.56 -8.33
N SER A 38 4.94 5.44 -8.08
CA SER A 38 5.90 4.96 -9.09
C SER A 38 5.65 3.51 -9.50
N LEU A 39 5.30 2.63 -8.55
CA LEU A 39 4.96 1.23 -8.86
C LEU A 39 3.64 1.11 -9.63
N ILE A 40 2.66 1.96 -9.32
CA ILE A 40 1.39 2.02 -10.06
C ILE A 40 1.63 2.47 -11.51
N LYS A 41 2.53 3.43 -11.76
CA LYS A 41 2.95 3.79 -13.12
C LYS A 41 3.48 2.59 -13.91
N ASN A 42 4.30 1.74 -13.29
CA ASN A 42 4.80 0.52 -13.92
C ASN A 42 3.68 -0.53 -14.15
N THR A 43 2.60 -0.47 -13.38
CA THR A 43 1.46 -1.37 -13.54
C THR A 43 0.63 -1.03 -14.79
N TYR A 44 0.68 0.21 -15.31
CA TYR A 44 0.08 0.53 -16.62
C TYR A 44 0.79 -0.18 -17.78
N TYR A 45 2.10 -0.43 -17.69
CA TYR A 45 2.79 -1.28 -18.66
C TYR A 45 2.26 -2.72 -18.61
N VAL A 46 2.02 -3.25 -17.42
CA VAL A 46 1.43 -4.59 -17.26
C VAL A 46 0.03 -4.63 -17.87
N GLN A 47 -0.78 -3.59 -17.63
CA GLN A 47 -2.10 -3.45 -18.25
C GLN A 47 -2.01 -3.46 -19.78
N SER A 48 -1.10 -2.70 -20.39
CA SER A 48 -0.97 -2.69 -21.85
C SER A 48 -0.54 -4.04 -22.41
N LEU A 49 0.33 -4.77 -21.72
CA LEU A 49 0.73 -6.13 -22.07
C LEU A 49 -0.50 -7.06 -22.16
N PHE A 50 -1.37 -7.05 -21.14
CA PHE A 50 -2.56 -7.92 -21.10
C PHE A 50 -3.74 -7.43 -21.96
N MET A 51 -3.73 -6.17 -22.39
CA MET A 51 -4.74 -5.60 -23.29
C MET A 51 -4.38 -5.68 -24.78
N SER A 52 -3.12 -5.94 -25.11
CA SER A 52 -2.62 -5.97 -26.50
C SER A 52 -3.33 -6.99 -27.40
N GLY A 53 -3.94 -8.04 -26.82
CA GLY A 53 -4.49 -9.17 -27.55
C GLY A 53 -3.42 -10.08 -28.17
N GLU A 54 -2.14 -9.77 -27.95
CA GLU A 54 -1.01 -10.58 -28.41
C GLU A 54 -0.76 -11.78 -27.48
N SER A 55 -0.01 -12.75 -27.99
CA SER A 55 0.46 -13.86 -27.17
C SER A 55 1.50 -13.34 -26.17
N ILE A 56 1.17 -13.45 -24.89
CA ILE A 56 2.09 -13.09 -23.80
C ILE A 56 3.06 -14.26 -23.60
N TRP A 57 4.32 -13.97 -23.39
CA TRP A 57 5.36 -14.97 -23.19
C TRP A 57 5.59 -15.24 -21.69
N PRO A 58 6.09 -16.44 -21.30
CA PRO A 58 6.28 -16.78 -19.90
C PRO A 58 7.17 -15.79 -19.10
N ASP A 59 8.21 -15.26 -19.73
CA ASP A 59 9.10 -14.24 -19.18
C ASP A 59 8.38 -12.90 -18.97
N GLN A 60 7.48 -12.52 -19.88
CA GLN A 60 6.63 -11.35 -19.71
C GLN A 60 5.64 -11.53 -18.55
N CYS A 61 5.10 -12.73 -18.34
CA CYS A 61 4.29 -13.05 -17.16
C CYS A 61 5.11 -12.96 -15.86
N GLU A 62 6.35 -13.41 -15.86
CA GLU A 62 7.26 -13.29 -14.70
C GLU A 62 7.56 -11.83 -14.36
N TYR A 63 7.87 -11.03 -15.39
CA TYR A 63 8.11 -9.61 -15.23
C TYR A 63 6.86 -8.87 -14.70
N ALA A 64 5.69 -9.17 -15.25
CA ALA A 64 4.42 -8.65 -14.74
C ALA A 64 4.18 -9.01 -13.27
N ALA A 65 4.40 -10.29 -12.92
CA ALA A 65 4.26 -10.76 -11.54
C ALA A 65 5.21 -10.02 -10.58
N ALA A 66 6.45 -9.77 -10.99
CA ALA A 66 7.41 -9.02 -10.19
C ALA A 66 6.97 -7.57 -9.93
N ILE A 67 6.44 -6.87 -10.95
CA ILE A 67 5.86 -5.52 -10.80
C ILE A 67 4.69 -5.54 -9.81
N ILE A 68 3.74 -6.45 -10.01
CA ILE A 68 2.53 -6.58 -9.17
C ILE A 68 2.92 -6.92 -7.72
N GLN A 69 3.92 -7.78 -7.52
CA GLN A 69 4.42 -8.13 -6.19
C GLN A 69 5.07 -6.92 -5.48
N GLY A 70 5.74 -6.04 -6.24
CA GLY A 70 6.24 -4.76 -5.73
C GLY A 70 5.13 -3.90 -5.12
N VAL A 71 3.98 -3.82 -5.80
CA VAL A 71 2.79 -3.09 -5.30
C VAL A 71 2.31 -3.66 -3.96
N SER A 72 2.13 -4.98 -3.86
CA SER A 72 1.72 -5.64 -2.59
C SER A 72 2.71 -5.38 -1.46
N LYS A 73 4.01 -5.48 -1.74
CA LYS A 73 5.06 -5.21 -0.75
C LYS A 73 4.95 -3.78 -0.21
N GLN A 74 4.77 -2.81 -1.10
CA GLN A 74 4.64 -1.41 -0.72
C GLN A 74 3.39 -1.17 0.13
N LEU A 75 2.25 -1.71 -0.25
CA LEU A 75 1.01 -1.63 0.55
C LEU A 75 1.20 -2.19 1.95
N LYS A 76 1.82 -3.37 2.07
CA LYS A 76 2.12 -4.00 3.36
C LYS A 76 3.05 -3.14 4.22
N MET A 77 4.11 -2.58 3.63
CA MET A 77 5.03 -1.69 4.34
C MET A 77 4.31 -0.44 4.87
N THR A 78 3.46 0.17 4.05
CA THR A 78 2.66 1.34 4.45
C THR A 78 1.68 0.98 5.56
N ILE A 79 0.93 -0.11 5.43
CA ILE A 79 0.00 -0.60 6.47
C ILE A 79 0.72 -0.79 7.81
N GLN A 80 1.95 -1.33 7.80
CA GLN A 80 2.73 -1.53 9.01
C GLN A 80 3.10 -0.22 9.73
N VAL A 81 3.31 0.87 8.99
CA VAL A 81 3.51 2.20 9.59
C VAL A 81 2.26 2.60 10.38
N PHE A 82 1.07 2.43 9.80
CA PHE A 82 -0.20 2.80 10.42
C PHE A 82 -0.68 1.83 11.53
N LYS A 83 -0.19 0.58 11.56
CA LYS A 83 -0.58 -0.39 12.59
C LYS A 83 0.06 -0.12 13.95
N LYS A 84 1.27 0.43 13.99
CA LYS A 84 2.01 0.70 15.23
C LYS A 84 1.48 1.96 15.95
N LYS A 85 0.30 1.85 16.56
CA LYS A 85 -0.44 2.94 17.21
C LYS A 85 0.44 3.79 18.14
N ASP A 86 1.27 3.14 18.94
CA ASP A 86 2.10 3.80 19.96
C ASP A 86 3.21 4.65 19.35
N ASN A 87 3.54 4.43 18.08
CA ASN A 87 4.55 5.18 17.34
C ASN A 87 3.94 6.28 16.46
N LEU A 88 2.62 6.50 16.48
CA LEU A 88 1.98 7.49 15.61
C LEU A 88 1.71 8.82 16.33
N PRO A 89 1.66 9.94 15.58
CA PRO A 89 1.11 11.19 16.10
C PRO A 89 -0.33 11.02 16.59
N LEU A 90 -0.73 11.75 17.63
CA LEU A 90 -2.07 11.65 18.21
C LEU A 90 -3.18 11.98 17.20
N SER A 91 -2.95 12.98 16.35
CA SER A 91 -3.82 13.42 15.26
C SER A 91 -4.12 12.31 14.23
N VAL A 92 -3.21 11.36 14.08
CA VAL A 92 -3.28 10.23 13.13
C VAL A 92 -4.03 9.03 13.73
N VAL A 93 -3.96 8.85 15.05
CA VAL A 93 -4.46 7.64 15.73
C VAL A 93 -5.95 7.41 15.44
N SER A 94 -6.81 8.41 15.58
CA SER A 94 -8.25 8.23 15.41
C SER A 94 -8.68 8.02 13.95
N THR A 95 -7.88 8.47 12.98
CA THR A 95 -8.28 8.57 11.58
C THR A 95 -7.63 7.51 10.67
N ARG A 96 -6.56 6.86 11.13
CA ARG A 96 -5.79 5.88 10.33
C ARG A 96 -6.55 4.64 9.87
N GLN A 97 -7.60 4.23 10.59
CA GLN A 97 -8.25 2.94 10.34
C GLN A 97 -8.85 2.86 8.92
N GLY A 98 -9.44 3.95 8.43
CA GLY A 98 -10.01 4.00 7.08
C GLY A 98 -8.96 3.79 5.99
N LEU A 99 -7.76 4.35 6.15
CA LEU A 99 -6.64 4.13 5.24
C LEU A 99 -6.15 2.68 5.28
N ILE A 100 -5.97 2.12 6.47
CA ILE A 100 -5.55 0.71 6.63
C ILE A 100 -6.51 -0.22 5.90
N VAL A 101 -7.82 -0.02 6.05
CA VAL A 101 -8.84 -0.86 5.41
C VAL A 101 -8.77 -0.73 3.89
N LYS A 102 -8.67 0.49 3.34
CA LYS A 102 -8.54 0.71 1.90
C LYS A 102 -7.27 0.06 1.33
N MET A 103 -6.13 0.22 2.00
CA MET A 103 -4.85 -0.39 1.61
C MET A 103 -4.92 -1.92 1.65
N ALA A 104 -5.51 -2.50 2.71
CA ALA A 104 -5.65 -3.94 2.86
C ALA A 104 -6.60 -4.53 1.82
N TYR A 105 -7.68 -3.82 1.49
CA TYR A 105 -8.56 -4.21 0.39
C TYR A 105 -7.80 -4.25 -0.94
N LEU A 106 -7.02 -3.21 -1.25
CA LEU A 106 -6.21 -3.19 -2.47
C LEU A 106 -5.15 -4.30 -2.50
N ASP A 107 -4.49 -4.57 -1.37
CA ASP A 107 -3.52 -5.69 -1.26
C ASP A 107 -4.18 -7.05 -1.54
N ASN A 108 -5.43 -7.23 -1.12
CA ASN A 108 -6.20 -8.43 -1.46
C ASN A 108 -6.53 -8.52 -2.96
N GLN A 109 -6.87 -7.40 -3.61
CA GLN A 109 -7.07 -7.35 -5.06
C GLN A 109 -5.78 -7.72 -5.81
N VAL A 110 -4.64 -7.15 -5.39
CA VAL A 110 -3.31 -7.43 -5.94
C VAL A 110 -2.94 -8.90 -5.76
N SER A 111 -3.22 -9.49 -4.59
CA SER A 111 -2.98 -10.91 -4.33
C SER A 111 -3.82 -11.81 -5.24
N THR A 112 -5.08 -11.44 -5.49
CA THR A 112 -5.95 -12.14 -6.44
C THR A 112 -5.38 -12.06 -7.87
N LEU A 113 -4.88 -10.89 -8.28
CA LEU A 113 -4.25 -10.70 -9.58
C LEU A 113 -2.99 -11.58 -9.75
N LEU A 114 -2.16 -11.70 -8.72
CA LEU A 114 -0.99 -12.58 -8.74
C LEU A 114 -1.38 -14.06 -9.00
N ILE A 115 -2.49 -14.51 -8.40
CA ILE A 115 -3.03 -15.86 -8.65
C ILE A 115 -3.43 -16.01 -10.12
N LEU A 116 -4.15 -15.04 -10.69
CA LEU A 116 -4.56 -15.07 -12.09
C LEU A 116 -3.36 -15.11 -13.05
N VAL A 117 -2.31 -14.33 -12.79
CA VAL A 117 -1.08 -14.34 -13.59
C VAL A 117 -0.36 -15.69 -13.47
N ALA A 118 -0.31 -16.28 -12.28
CA ALA A 118 0.28 -17.61 -12.07
C ALA A 118 -0.52 -18.71 -12.79
N GLU A 119 -1.85 -18.65 -12.76
CA GLU A 119 -2.74 -19.56 -13.49
C GLU A 119 -2.53 -19.45 -15.00
N LEU A 120 -2.48 -18.23 -15.54
CA LEU A 120 -2.19 -18.01 -16.96
C LEU A 120 -0.83 -18.63 -17.33
N ARG A 121 0.21 -18.38 -16.52
CA ARG A 121 1.54 -18.96 -16.72
C ARG A 121 1.49 -20.50 -16.78
N ALA A 122 0.72 -21.12 -15.89
CA ALA A 122 0.54 -22.58 -15.88
C ALA A 122 -0.21 -23.09 -17.12
N SER A 123 -1.19 -22.33 -17.62
CA SER A 123 -2.00 -22.68 -18.79
C SER A 123 -1.23 -22.70 -20.13
N TYR A 124 -0.09 -22.02 -20.24
CA TYR A 124 0.78 -22.13 -21.43
C TYR A 124 1.27 -23.56 -21.68
N LYS A 125 1.20 -24.45 -20.69
CA LYS A 125 1.57 -25.86 -20.83
C LYS A 125 0.43 -26.76 -21.32
N SER A 126 -0.83 -26.29 -21.36
CA SER A 126 -1.98 -27.19 -21.36
C SER A 126 -3.11 -26.91 -22.38
N LYS A 127 -3.34 -25.69 -22.91
CA LYS A 127 -4.24 -25.40 -24.07
C LYS A 127 -4.32 -23.89 -24.45
N PRO A 128 -4.32 -23.51 -25.74
CA PRO A 128 -4.38 -22.10 -26.19
C PRO A 128 -5.71 -21.36 -25.92
N ILE A 129 -6.86 -22.03 -26.04
CA ILE A 129 -8.20 -21.40 -25.99
C ILE A 129 -8.48 -20.76 -24.61
N GLN A 130 -7.88 -21.27 -23.54
CA GLN A 130 -8.06 -20.73 -22.18
C GLN A 130 -7.24 -19.45 -21.95
N LEU A 131 -6.26 -19.14 -22.79
CA LEU A 131 -5.34 -18.01 -22.58
C LEU A 131 -6.05 -16.67 -22.75
N SER A 132 -6.90 -16.51 -23.77
CA SER A 132 -7.60 -15.24 -24.04
C SER A 132 -8.61 -14.87 -22.94
N SER A 133 -9.38 -15.84 -22.43
CA SER A 133 -10.30 -15.60 -21.31
C SER A 133 -9.54 -15.18 -20.04
N ARG A 134 -8.41 -15.82 -19.75
CA ARG A 134 -7.58 -15.50 -18.58
C ARG A 134 -6.92 -14.13 -18.70
N GLN A 135 -6.44 -13.77 -19.89
CA GLN A 135 -5.93 -12.43 -20.17
C GLN A 135 -7.01 -11.36 -19.94
N ASN A 136 -8.26 -11.61 -20.37
CA ASN A 136 -9.37 -10.69 -20.12
C ASN A 136 -9.69 -10.53 -18.63
N ASP A 137 -9.66 -11.61 -17.85
CA ASP A 137 -9.87 -11.55 -16.40
C ASP A 137 -8.75 -10.76 -15.70
N ILE A 138 -7.50 -10.98 -16.12
CA ILE A 138 -6.32 -10.22 -15.66
C ILE A 138 -6.48 -8.73 -15.98
N SER A 139 -6.83 -8.39 -17.22
CA SER A 139 -7.02 -7.01 -17.67
C SER A 139 -8.13 -6.30 -16.90
N ARG A 140 -9.28 -6.95 -16.69
CA ARG A 140 -10.37 -6.39 -15.88
C ARG A 140 -9.90 -6.11 -14.44
N LYS A 141 -9.20 -7.08 -13.84
CA LYS A 141 -8.68 -6.94 -12.47
C LYS A 141 -7.63 -5.84 -12.35
N LEU A 142 -6.76 -5.69 -13.35
CA LEU A 142 -5.79 -4.60 -13.44
C LEU A 142 -6.48 -3.24 -13.48
N ASN A 143 -7.53 -3.09 -14.28
CA ASN A 143 -8.32 -1.84 -14.33
C ASN A 143 -8.90 -1.48 -12.96
N ASP A 144 -9.49 -2.46 -12.27
CA ASP A 144 -10.05 -2.25 -10.93
C ASP A 144 -8.95 -1.85 -9.92
N ILE A 145 -7.77 -2.48 -9.99
CA ILE A 145 -6.64 -2.17 -9.11
C ILE A 145 -6.12 -0.76 -9.38
N LEU A 146 -5.94 -0.37 -10.64
CA LEU A 146 -5.45 0.95 -11.02
C LEU A 146 -6.40 2.06 -10.54
N ALA A 147 -7.71 1.91 -10.79
CA ALA A 147 -8.70 2.86 -10.32
C ALA A 147 -8.72 3.01 -8.78
N ASN A 148 -8.63 1.88 -8.06
CA ASN A 148 -8.56 1.89 -6.60
C ASN A 148 -7.23 2.45 -6.06
N ALA A 149 -6.13 2.26 -6.80
CA ALA A 149 -4.83 2.78 -6.43
C ALA A 149 -4.75 4.30 -6.58
N ASP A 150 -5.28 4.85 -7.68
CA ASP A 150 -5.37 6.30 -7.90
C ASP A 150 -6.19 6.98 -6.79
N GLU A 151 -7.34 6.38 -6.44
CA GLU A 151 -8.16 6.85 -5.33
C GLU A 151 -7.42 6.76 -3.99
N LEU A 152 -6.68 5.68 -3.75
CA LEU A 152 -5.89 5.52 -2.53
C LEU A 152 -4.78 6.56 -2.41
N ILE A 153 -4.07 6.87 -3.50
CA ILE A 153 -3.04 7.92 -3.53
C ILE A 153 -3.67 9.26 -3.17
N ARG A 154 -4.77 9.64 -3.84
CA ARG A 154 -5.50 10.88 -3.58
C ARG A 154 -5.98 11.00 -2.13
N VAL A 155 -6.55 9.93 -1.58
CA VAL A 155 -7.02 9.89 -0.19
C VAL A 155 -5.85 9.99 0.78
N THR A 156 -4.71 9.36 0.47
CA THR A 156 -3.50 9.43 1.31
C THR A 156 -2.90 10.83 1.31
N ASP A 157 -2.79 11.49 0.16
CA ASP A 157 -2.29 12.86 0.09
C ASP A 157 -3.22 13.84 0.83
N LYS A 158 -4.54 13.70 0.67
CA LYS A 158 -5.52 14.50 1.44
C LYS A 158 -5.40 14.26 2.94
N TYR A 159 -5.21 13.00 3.35
CA TYR A 159 -5.01 12.64 4.74
C TYR A 159 -3.75 13.30 5.32
N LEU A 160 -2.64 13.26 4.60
CA LEU A 160 -1.39 13.89 5.02
C LEU A 160 -1.52 15.41 5.16
N ALA A 161 -2.23 16.07 4.24
CA ALA A 161 -2.53 17.49 4.35
C ALA A 161 -3.35 17.82 5.62
N GLN A 162 -4.36 17.01 5.94
CA GLN A 162 -5.17 17.19 7.16
C GLN A 162 -4.35 17.01 8.45
N VAL A 163 -3.43 16.05 8.46
CA VAL A 163 -2.53 15.80 9.60
C VAL A 163 -1.62 17.02 9.84
N LEU A 164 -1.04 17.59 8.77
CA LEU A 164 -0.23 18.81 8.88
C LEU A 164 -1.06 20.00 9.38
N LEU A 165 -2.27 20.19 8.86
CA LEU A 165 -3.18 21.27 9.27
C LEU A 165 -3.59 21.18 10.74
N SER A 166 -3.76 19.96 11.25
CA SER A 166 -4.20 19.73 12.63
C SER A 166 -3.11 20.02 13.65
N ASP A 167 -1.85 19.72 13.32
CA ASP A 167 -0.72 19.85 14.24
C ASP A 167 0.07 21.16 14.04
N PHE A 168 -0.10 21.86 12.90
CA PHE A 168 0.57 23.13 12.59
C PHE A 168 -0.40 24.20 12.01
N PRO A 169 -1.50 24.55 12.69
CA PRO A 169 -2.48 25.51 12.17
C PRO A 169 -1.90 26.93 11.95
N SER A 170 -0.86 27.29 12.69
CA SER A 170 -0.26 28.64 12.72
C SER A 170 0.77 28.92 11.61
N GLN A 171 1.24 27.91 10.88
CA GLN A 171 2.27 28.06 9.84
C GLN A 171 1.71 28.41 8.45
N ILE A 172 0.38 28.59 8.33
CA ILE A 172 -0.31 28.88 7.06
C ILE A 172 -0.89 30.30 7.03
N LEU A 173 -0.76 31.06 8.12
CA LEU A 173 -1.25 32.43 8.23
C LEU A 173 -0.19 33.52 7.98
N ASN A 174 0.97 33.18 7.42
CA ASN A 174 1.98 34.14 6.96
C ASN A 174 2.36 33.90 5.50
#